data_AF-A0A9E0NPD6-F1
#
_entry.id   AF-A0A9E0NPD6-F1
#
_cell.length_a   1.000
_cell.length_b   1.000
_cell.length_c   1.000
_cell.angle_alpha   90.00
_cell.angle_beta   90.00
_cell.angle_gamma   90.00
#
_symmetry.space_group_name_H-M   'P 1'
#
loop_
_entity.id
_entity.type
_entity.pdbx_description
1 polymer ?
#
loop_
_entity_poly.entity_id
_entity_poly.type
_entity_poly.pdbx_seq_one_letter_code
_entity_poly.pdbx_strand_id
1 'polypeptide(L)'
;GAWTQVRAAAKLARLGCDAYAYAMVAAGTMDMVIEAGLKSWDIESAIPLIEGAGGMVTDWRGAPVGQNGGQIVIAGDRACLDEALVALKRSAT
;
A
#
# COMPACT_ATOMS: atom_id res chain seq x y z
N GLY A 1 9.53 12.79 -6.76
CA GLY A 1 8.76 11.62 -7.23
C GLY A 1 7.68 11.27 -6.23
N ALA A 2 6.84 10.28 -6.51
CA ALA A 2 5.71 9.92 -5.65
C ALA A 2 6.12 9.66 -4.18
N TRP A 3 7.22 8.93 -3.94
CA TRP A 3 7.77 8.69 -2.60
C TRP A 3 7.96 9.99 -1.78
N THR A 4 8.61 11.00 -2.37
CA THR A 4 8.89 12.27 -1.69
C THR A 4 7.60 13.00 -1.30
N GLN A 5 6.56 12.92 -2.14
CA GLN A 5 5.29 13.59 -1.90
C GLN A 5 4.50 12.90 -0.78
N VAL A 6 4.36 11.56 -0.85
CA VAL A 6 3.65 10.80 0.19
C VAL A 6 4.38 10.90 1.54
N ARG A 7 5.71 10.74 1.54
CA ARG A 7 6.53 10.88 2.75
C ARG A 7 6.35 12.25 3.42
N ALA A 8 6.23 13.32 2.64
CA ALA A 8 6.09 14.67 3.19
C ALA A 8 4.72 14.91 3.86
N ALA A 9 3.69 14.14 3.46
CA ALA A 9 2.36 14.19 4.07
C ALA A 9 2.22 13.24 5.29
N ALA A 10 3.08 12.22 5.40
CA ALA A 10 3.05 11.25 6.49
C ALA A 10 3.69 11.81 7.78
N LYS A 11 3.11 11.46 8.94
CA LYS A 11 3.71 11.76 10.25
C LYS A 11 5.04 11.04 10.48
N LEU A 12 5.15 9.82 9.96
CA LEU A 12 6.33 8.96 10.02
C LEU A 12 6.42 8.15 8.74
N ALA A 13 7.62 8.05 8.17
CA ALA A 13 7.91 7.15 7.05
C ALA A 13 9.03 6.19 7.46
N ARG A 14 8.82 4.90 7.26
CA ARG A 14 9.81 3.86 7.53
C ARG A 14 10.03 3.03 6.27
N LEU A 15 11.29 2.65 6.04
CA LEU A 15 11.70 1.71 5.01
C LEU A 15 12.03 0.37 5.65
N GLY A 16 11.77 -0.72 4.93
CA GLY A 16 11.95 -2.09 5.41
C GLY A 16 10.86 -2.48 6.41
N CYS A 17 10.33 -3.71 6.26
CA CYS A 17 9.41 -4.44 7.15
C CYS A 17 8.67 -5.54 6.36
N ASP A 18 8.57 -5.40 5.03
CA ASP A 18 7.99 -6.40 4.12
C ASP A 18 6.62 -6.85 4.65
N ALA A 19 6.35 -8.17 4.70
CA ALA A 19 5.10 -8.73 5.21
C ALA A 19 4.73 -8.29 6.64
N TYR A 20 5.71 -7.92 7.48
CA TYR A 20 5.41 -7.41 8.83
C TYR A 20 4.67 -6.08 8.79
N ALA A 21 4.98 -5.19 7.83
CA ALA A 21 4.27 -3.92 7.70
C ALA A 21 2.80 -4.15 7.35
N TYR A 22 2.50 -5.16 6.54
CA TYR A 22 1.13 -5.49 6.18
C TYR A 22 0.33 -5.93 7.41
N ALA A 23 0.93 -6.77 8.27
CA ALA A 23 0.33 -7.17 9.54
C ALA A 23 0.09 -5.96 10.48
N MET A 24 1.01 -4.98 10.49
CA MET A 24 0.85 -3.77 11.29
C MET A 24 -0.31 -2.89 10.78
N VAL A 25 -0.55 -2.84 9.47
CA VAL A 25 -1.74 -2.19 8.90
C VAL A 25 -3.02 -2.94 9.28
N ALA A 26 -3.03 -4.27 9.13
CA ALA A 26 -4.17 -5.10 9.55
C ALA A 26 -4.50 -4.91 11.05
N ALA A 27 -3.47 -4.71 11.89
CA ALA A 27 -3.63 -4.46 13.32
C ALA A 27 -4.04 -3.01 13.67
N GLY A 28 -4.14 -2.10 12.69
CA GLY A 28 -4.49 -0.69 12.92
C GLY A 28 -3.37 0.12 13.58
N THR A 29 -2.13 -0.34 13.49
CA THR A 29 -0.95 0.32 14.10
C THR A 29 -0.06 1.02 13.07
N MET A 30 -0.32 0.79 11.78
CA MET A 30 0.21 1.56 10.66
C MET A 30 -0.93 1.90 9.70
N ASP A 31 -0.88 3.08 9.10
CA ASP A 31 -1.96 3.54 8.22
C ASP A 31 -1.84 2.97 6.80
N MET A 32 -0.60 2.77 6.31
CA MET A 32 -0.35 2.44 4.91
C MET A 32 1.02 1.79 4.66
N VAL A 33 1.08 0.94 3.64
CA VAL A 33 2.31 0.45 3.00
C VAL A 33 2.23 0.68 1.49
N ILE A 34 3.33 1.14 0.88
CA ILE A 34 3.44 1.37 -0.57
C ILE A 34 4.68 0.65 -1.06
N GLU A 35 4.52 -0.26 -2.03
CA GLU A 35 5.62 -1.03 -2.58
C GLU A 35 5.63 -1.01 -4.11
N ALA A 36 6.80 -1.30 -4.68
CA ALA A 36 7.01 -1.38 -6.12
C ALA A 36 7.92 -2.56 -6.45
N GLY A 37 7.58 -3.29 -7.52
CA GLY A 37 8.37 -4.41 -8.03
C GLY A 37 8.13 -5.74 -7.30
N LEU A 38 7.03 -5.85 -6.53
CA LEU A 38 6.65 -7.09 -5.87
C LEU A 38 6.27 -8.18 -6.88
N LYS A 39 6.48 -9.43 -6.49
CA LYS A 39 5.90 -10.60 -7.15
C LYS A 39 4.56 -10.92 -6.53
N SER A 40 3.78 -11.76 -7.20
CA SER A 40 2.43 -12.11 -6.74
C SER A 40 2.44 -12.77 -5.36
N TRP A 41 3.38 -13.70 -5.12
CA TRP A 41 3.52 -14.40 -3.84
C TRP A 41 3.89 -13.48 -2.66
N ASP A 42 4.41 -12.29 -2.92
CA ASP A 42 4.71 -11.31 -1.87
C ASP A 42 3.43 -10.65 -1.33
N ILE A 43 2.36 -10.55 -2.14
CA ILE A 43 1.15 -9.77 -1.82
C ILE A 43 -0.14 -10.61 -1.72
N GLU A 44 -0.23 -11.74 -2.43
CA GLU A 44 -1.47 -12.54 -2.52
C GLU A 44 -2.01 -12.98 -1.16
N SER A 45 -1.13 -13.32 -0.21
CA SER A 45 -1.52 -13.69 1.15
C SER A 45 -2.00 -12.50 1.99
N ALA A 46 -1.52 -11.30 1.68
CA ALA A 46 -1.85 -10.09 2.41
C ALA A 46 -3.22 -9.53 2.03
N ILE A 47 -3.67 -9.72 0.79
CA ILE A 47 -4.98 -9.23 0.30
C ILE A 47 -6.13 -9.67 1.22
N PRO A 48 -6.39 -10.98 1.44
CA PRO A 48 -7.50 -11.40 2.29
C PRO A 48 -7.32 -11.02 3.77
N LEU A 49 -6.07 -10.91 4.25
CA LEU A 49 -5.78 -10.44 5.60
C LEU A 49 -6.21 -8.99 5.79
N ILE A 50 -5.80 -8.12 4.87
CA ILE A 50 -6.09 -6.68 4.92
C ILE A 50 -7.59 -6.43 4.71
N GLU A 51 -8.20 -7.07 3.72
CA GLU A 51 -9.64 -6.95 3.47
C GLU A 51 -10.47 -7.46 4.65
N GLY A 52 -10.05 -8.57 5.28
CA GLY A 52 -10.69 -9.11 6.48
C GLY A 52 -10.56 -8.19 7.71
N ALA A 53 -9.52 -7.37 7.76
CA ALA A 53 -9.34 -6.32 8.77
C ALA A 53 -10.11 -5.02 8.44
N GLY A 54 -10.82 -4.96 7.31
CA GLY A 54 -11.53 -3.77 6.83
C GLY A 54 -10.66 -2.76 6.06
N GLY A 55 -9.40 -3.12 5.79
CA GLY A 55 -8.50 -2.33 4.96
C GLY A 55 -8.68 -2.60 3.47
N MET A 56 -7.77 -2.06 2.67
CA MET A 56 -7.84 -2.06 1.20
C MET A 56 -6.47 -2.35 0.60
N VAL A 57 -6.47 -3.10 -0.51
CA VAL A 57 -5.26 -3.32 -1.32
C VAL A 57 -5.54 -2.94 -2.76
N THR A 58 -4.74 -2.04 -3.32
CA THR A 58 -4.86 -1.58 -4.72
C THR A 58 -3.51 -1.47 -5.39
N ASP A 59 -3.49 -1.36 -6.72
CA ASP A 59 -2.32 -0.85 -7.43
C ASP A 59 -2.16 0.68 -7.23
N TRP A 60 -1.09 1.26 -7.78
CA TRP A 60 -0.85 2.71 -7.72
C TRP A 60 -1.86 3.55 -8.55
N ARG A 61 -2.69 2.91 -9.37
CA ARG A 61 -3.79 3.52 -10.11
C ARG A 61 -5.11 3.47 -9.32
N GLY A 62 -5.15 2.78 -8.19
CA GLY A 62 -6.35 2.56 -7.39
C GLY A 62 -7.25 1.44 -7.94
N ALA A 63 -6.71 0.60 -8.83
CA ALA A 63 -7.38 -0.58 -9.38
C ALA A 63 -7.01 -1.84 -8.57
N PRO A 64 -7.74 -2.96 -8.72
CA PRO A 64 -7.34 -4.23 -8.12
C PRO A 64 -5.92 -4.64 -8.53
N VAL A 65 -5.19 -5.26 -7.60
CA VAL A 65 -3.82 -5.75 -7.85
C VAL A 65 -3.86 -6.81 -8.96
N GLY A 66 -2.98 -6.65 -9.96
CA GLY A 66 -2.86 -7.61 -11.06
C GLY A 66 -2.20 -8.93 -10.63
N GLN A 67 -2.37 -9.98 -11.45
CA GLN A 67 -1.88 -11.34 -11.16
C GLN A 67 -0.35 -11.47 -11.03
N ASN A 68 0.42 -10.46 -11.45
CA ASN A 68 1.88 -10.50 -11.44
C ASN A 68 2.50 -9.71 -10.28
N GLY A 69 1.69 -9.18 -9.36
CA GLY A 69 2.14 -8.21 -8.35
C GLY A 69 2.43 -6.85 -8.98
N GLY A 70 3.58 -6.26 -8.66
CA GLY A 70 4.06 -5.00 -9.21
C GLY A 70 4.02 -3.85 -8.20
N GLN A 71 3.30 -2.79 -8.55
CA GLN A 71 3.16 -1.58 -7.75
C GLN A 71 1.86 -1.65 -6.95
N ILE A 72 1.96 -1.69 -5.62
CA ILE A 72 0.80 -1.86 -4.74
C ILE A 72 0.79 -0.84 -3.61
N VAL A 73 -0.41 -0.66 -3.06
CA VAL A 73 -0.70 0.09 -1.84
C VAL A 73 -1.60 -0.77 -0.98
N ILE A 74 -1.24 -0.89 0.30
CA ILE A 74 -2.08 -1.44 1.36
C ILE A 74 -2.45 -0.27 2.26
N ALA A 75 -3.72 -0.08 2.56
CA ALA A 75 -4.19 1.01 3.41
C ALA A 75 -5.22 0.51 4.43
N GLY A 76 -5.10 0.95 5.68
CA GLY A 76 -6.10 0.70 6.72
C GLY A 76 -7.27 1.69 6.69
N ASP A 77 -7.08 2.86 6.06
CA ASP A 77 -8.09 3.92 5.94
C ASP A 77 -8.22 4.39 4.48
N ARG A 78 -9.47 4.54 4.04
CA ARG A 78 -9.82 5.03 2.70
C ARG A 78 -9.31 6.44 2.41
N ALA A 79 -9.40 7.35 3.38
CA ALA A 79 -8.99 8.74 3.23
C ALA A 79 -7.48 8.83 2.96
N CYS A 80 -6.68 8.07 3.71
CA CYS A 80 -5.24 7.98 3.48
C CYS A 80 -4.92 7.44 2.08
N LEU A 81 -5.63 6.40 1.63
CA LEU A 81 -5.45 5.86 0.28
C LEU A 81 -5.74 6.91 -0.80
N ASP A 82 -6.88 7.58 -0.71
CA ASP A 82 -7.30 8.55 -1.72
C ASP A 82 -6.29 9.72 -1.82
N GLU A 83 -5.75 10.19 -0.70
CA GLU A 83 -4.67 11.19 -0.66
C GLU A 83 -3.38 10.68 -1.33
N ALA A 84 -2.93 9.48 -0.98
CA ALA A 84 -1.70 8.90 -1.54
C ALA A 84 -1.81 8.68 -3.06
N LEU A 85 -2.97 8.24 -3.54
CA LEU A 85 -3.21 7.96 -4.97
C LEU A 85 -3.03 9.20 -5.86
N VAL A 86 -3.20 10.43 -5.33
CA VAL A 86 -2.94 11.67 -6.07
C VAL A 86 -1.47 11.74 -6.52
N ALA A 87 -0.55 11.34 -5.65
CA ALA A 87 0.88 11.31 -5.94
C ALA A 87 1.28 10.06 -6.73
N LEU A 88 0.75 8.90 -6.35
CA LEU A 88 1.16 7.60 -6.92
C LEU A 88 0.77 7.43 -8.39
N LYS A 89 -0.45 7.86 -8.78
CA LYS A 89 -0.93 7.76 -10.18
C LYS A 89 0.02 8.41 -11.19
N ARG A 90 0.73 9.46 -10.79
CA ARG A 90 1.68 10.20 -11.64
C ARG A 90 3.00 9.45 -11.87
N SER A 91 3.27 8.42 -11.07
CA SER A 91 4.49 7.60 -11.14
C SER A 91 4.18 6.12 -11.38
N ALA A 92 2.91 5.77 -11.65
CA ALA A 92 2.50 4.41 -11.94
C ALA A 92 3.04 3.96 -13.30
N THR A 93 3.56 2.74 -13.36
CA THR A 93 4.08 2.11 -14.59
C THR A 93 3.11 1.07 -15.12
#